data_AF-A0A3D3QAR9-F1
#
_entry.id   AF-A0A3D3QAR9-F1
#
_cell.length_a   1.000
_cell.length_b   1.000
_cell.length_c   1.000
_cell.angle_alpha   90.00
_cell.angle_beta   90.00
_cell.angle_gamma   90.00
#
_symmetry.space_group_name_H-M   'P 1'
#
loop_
_entity.id
_entity.type
_entity.pdbx_description
1 polymer ?
#
loop_
_entity_poly.entity_id
_entity_poly.type
_entity_poly.pdbx_seq_one_letter_code
_entity_poly.pdbx_strand_id
1 'polypeptide(L)' 'MTATTTMGLPPFQRFLDEHRLDVYRFLVASVGRQEADDCFQETFLAALRAYPRLRDASNLRGWVLRIATRKAIDS' A
#
# COMPACT_ATOMS: atom_id res chain seq x y z
N MET A 1 8.72 1.48 -23.65
CA MET A 1 7.77 1.02 -22.61
C MET A 1 7.07 2.23 -22.03
N THR A 2 5.87 2.56 -22.52
CA THR A 2 5.10 3.74 -22.12
C THR A 2 4.31 3.43 -20.85
N ALA A 3 4.66 4.08 -19.73
CA ALA A 3 3.83 4.06 -18.54
C ALA A 3 2.63 4.99 -18.75
N THR A 4 1.43 4.44 -18.78
CA THR A 4 0.18 5.19 -18.87
C THR A 4 0.01 6.01 -17.58
N THR A 5 0.34 7.29 -17.61
CA THR A 5 0.09 8.21 -16.50
C THR A 5 -1.40 8.53 -16.46
N THR A 6 -2.16 7.84 -15.62
CA THR A 6 -3.48 8.31 -15.16
C THR A 6 -3.23 9.64 -14.44
N MET A 7 -3.44 10.77 -15.12
CA MET A 7 -2.93 12.11 -14.79
C MET A 7 -3.07 12.49 -13.30
N GLY A 8 -2.03 12.26 -12.50
CA GLY A 8 -1.93 12.66 -11.09
C GLY A 8 -1.21 11.68 -10.18
N LEU A 9 -1.18 10.38 -10.51
CA LEU A 9 -0.55 9.36 -9.65
C LEU A 9 0.93 9.12 -10.05
N PRO A 10 1.87 9.03 -9.08
CA PRO A 10 3.22 8.60 -9.38
C PRO A 10 3.24 7.14 -9.86
N PRO A 11 4.31 6.68 -10.54
CA PRO A 11 4.46 5.26 -10.86
C PRO A 11 4.36 4.41 -9.58
N PHE A 12 3.69 3.26 -9.66
CA PHE A 12 3.45 2.40 -8.48
C PHE A 12 4.74 2.03 -7.74
N GLN A 13 5.84 1.80 -8.47
CA GLN A 13 7.15 1.52 -7.87
C GLN A 13 7.61 2.65 -6.95
N ARG A 14 7.44 3.93 -7.35
CA ARG A 14 7.80 5.06 -6.48
C ARG A 14 6.92 5.12 -5.22
N PHE A 15 5.62 4.92 -5.39
CA PHE A 15 4.68 4.84 -4.27
C PHE A 15 5.02 3.69 -3.30
N LEU A 16 5.39 2.52 -3.82
CA LEU A 16 5.82 1.37 -3.02
C LEU A 16 7.11 1.71 -2.26
N ASP A 17 8.12 2.25 -2.94
CA ASP A 17 9.40 2.60 -2.33
C ASP A 17 9.24 3.62 -1.21
N GLU A 18 8.36 4.60 -1.39
CA GLU A 18 8.09 5.65 -0.41
C GLU A 18 7.37 5.15 0.84
N HIS A 19 6.46 4.16 0.72
CA HIS A 19 5.59 3.77 1.83
C HIS A 19 5.84 2.37 2.41
N ARG A 20 6.64 1.52 1.76
CA ARG A 20 6.88 0.13 2.19
C ARG A 20 7.35 0.02 3.63
N LEU A 21 8.28 0.88 4.07
CA LEU A 21 8.84 0.80 5.41
C LEU A 21 7.82 1.21 6.49
N ASP A 22 7.05 2.27 6.24
CA ASP A 22 6.02 2.76 7.14
C ASP A 22 4.90 1.71 7.31
N VAL A 23 4.43 1.15 6.20
CA VAL A 23 3.41 0.09 6.20
C VAL A 23 3.93 -1.16 6.92
N TYR A 24 5.16 -1.57 6.65
CA TYR A 24 5.74 -2.74 7.31
C TYR A 24 5.85 -2.55 8.83
N ARG A 25 6.33 -1.39 9.29
CA ARG A 25 6.39 -1.06 10.73
C ARG A 25 5.02 -1.05 11.38
N PHE A 26 4.02 -0.47 10.70
CA PHE A 26 2.63 -0.50 11.15
C PHE A 26 2.11 -1.93 11.32
N LEU A 27 2.35 -2.80 10.34
CA LEU A 27 1.91 -4.18 10.37
C LEU A 27 2.62 -4.99 11.46
N VAL A 28 3.94 -4.85 11.62
CA VAL A 28 4.68 -5.49 12.73
C VAL A 28 4.11 -5.07 14.09
N ALA A 29 3.73 -3.80 14.25
CA ALA A 29 3.11 -3.33 15.48
C ALA A 29 1.67 -3.81 15.68
N SER A 30 0.98 -4.18 14.60
CA SER A 30 -0.45 -4.54 14.62
C SER A 30 -0.67 -6.05 14.75
N VAL A 31 0.05 -6.86 13.96
CA VAL A 31 -0.13 -8.33 13.88
C VAL A 31 1.11 -9.11 14.35
N GLY A 32 2.16 -8.42 14.79
CA GLY A 32 3.43 -9.05 15.16
C GLY A 32 4.29 -9.43 13.95
N ARG A 33 5.56 -9.79 14.21
CA ARG A 33 6.55 -10.06 13.15
C ARG A 33 6.20 -11.28 12.29
N GLN A 34 5.55 -12.28 12.87
CA GLN A 34 5.24 -13.54 12.19
C GLN A 34 4.27 -13.34 11.03
N GLU A 35 3.19 -12.59 11.26
CA GLU A 35 2.12 -12.37 10.27
C GLU A 35 2.35 -11.12 9.40
N ALA A 36 3.28 -10.24 9.79
CA ALA A 36 3.50 -8.96 9.11
C ALA A 36 3.97 -9.09 7.67
N ASP A 37 4.77 -10.11 7.34
CA ASP A 37 5.27 -10.32 5.98
C ASP A 37 4.12 -10.67 5.01
N ASP A 38 3.21 -11.56 5.43
CA ASP A 38 2.03 -11.96 4.64
C ASP A 38 1.04 -10.79 4.53
N CYS A 39 0.72 -10.14 5.64
CA CYS A 39 -0.11 -8.93 5.66
C CYS A 39 0.45 -7.83 4.73
N PHE A 40 1.78 -7.68 4.68
CA PHE A 40 2.44 -6.70 3.83
C PHE A 40 2.27 -7.02 2.35
N GLN A 41 2.47 -8.28 1.97
CA GLN A 41 2.27 -8.73 0.59
C GLN A 41 0.83 -8.50 0.14
N GLU A 42 -0.14 -8.92 0.95
CA GLU A 42 -1.54 -8.74 0.64
C GLU A 42 -1.93 -7.27 0.52
N THR A 43 -1.39 -6.43 1.40
CA THR A 43 -1.62 -4.98 1.38
C THR A 43 -1.17 -4.37 0.06
N PHE A 44 0.06 -4.66 -0.38
CA PHE A 44 0.58 -4.05 -1.60
C PHE A 44 0.04 -4.70 -2.88
N LEU A 45 -0.37 -5.97 -2.86
CA LEU A 45 -1.14 -6.57 -3.95
C LEU A 45 -2.52 -5.94 -4.11
N ALA A 46 -3.23 -5.70 -2.99
CA ALA A 46 -4.50 -4.99 -3.00
C ALA A 46 -4.33 -3.54 -3.47
N ALA A 47 -3.27 -2.86 -3.00
CA ALA A 47 -2.92 -1.52 -3.45
C ALA A 47 -2.67 -1.50 -4.96
N LEU A 48 -1.83 -2.39 -5.50
CA LEU A 48 -1.51 -2.45 -6.93
C LEU A 48 -2.76 -2.58 -7.81
N ARG A 49 -3.72 -3.43 -7.40
CA ARG A 49 -4.99 -3.63 -8.13
C ARG A 49 -5.90 -2.40 -8.11
N ALA A 50 -5.92 -1.66 -7.00
CA ALA A 50 -6.77 -0.50 -6.81
C ALA A 50 -6.14 0.81 -7.33
N TYR A 51 -4.80 0.86 -7.40
CA TYR A 51 -4.03 2.07 -7.70
C TYR A 51 -4.45 2.80 -8.98
N PRO A 52 -4.65 2.13 -10.13
CA PRO A 52 -5.02 2.82 -11.38
C PRO A 52 -6.39 3.50 -11.35
N ARG A 53 -7.22 3.17 -10.35
CA ARG A 53 -8.59 3.72 -10.17
C ARG A 53 -8.63 4.88 -9.19
N LEU A 54 -7.52 5.23 -8.55
CA LEU A 54 -7.45 6.39 -7.68
C LEU A 54 -7.66 7.67 -8.48
N ARG A 55 -8.51 8.55 -7.94
CA ARG A 55 -8.82 9.87 -8.52
C ARG A 55 -8.02 11.00 -7.87
N ASP A 56 -7.40 10.72 -6.72
CA ASP A 56 -6.68 11.71 -5.92
C ASP A 56 -5.39 11.09 -5.37
N ALA A 57 -4.29 11.83 -5.52
CA ALA A 57 -2.95 11.49 -5.04
C ALA A 57 -2.54 12.28 -3.79
N SER A 58 -3.40 13.16 -3.26
CA SER A 58 -3.09 14.08 -2.15
C SER A 58 -2.71 13.37 -0.85
N ASN A 59 -3.19 12.14 -0.62
CA ASN A 59 -2.92 11.38 0.59
C ASN A 59 -2.76 9.86 0.34
N LEU A 60 -1.73 9.50 -0.43
CA LEU A 60 -1.40 8.10 -0.72
C LEU A 60 -0.98 7.30 0.53
N ARG A 61 -0.29 7.94 1.48
CA ARG A 61 0.08 7.32 2.76
C ARG A 61 -1.14 6.89 3.57
N GLY A 62 -2.10 7.79 3.77
CA GLY A 62 -3.34 7.46 4.48
C GLY A 62 -4.19 6.44 3.73
N TRP A 63 -4.15 6.47 2.39
CA TRP A 63 -4.83 5.46 1.58
C TRP A 63 -4.26 4.06 1.78
N VAL A 64 -2.94 3.87 1.71
CA VAL A 64 -2.32 2.55 1.88
C VAL A 64 -2.44 2.04 3.32
N LEU A 65 -2.34 2.93 4.31
CA LEU A 65 -2.55 2.55 5.70
C LEU A 65 -3.96 2.06 5.97
N ARG A 66 -4.99 2.62 5.31
CA ARG A 66 -6.36 2.08 5.40
C ARG A 66 -6.49 0.66 4.85
N ILE A 67 -5.75 0.34 3.78
CA ILE A 67 -5.70 -1.03 3.25
C ILE A 67 -5.02 -1.94 4.28
N ALA A 68 -3.86 -1.53 4.79
CA ALA A 68 -3.09 -2.26 5.79
C ALA A 68 -3.90 -2.52 7.07
N THR A 69 -4.66 -1.53 7.56
CA THR A 69 -5.53 -1.68 8.74
C THR A 69 -6.60 -2.74 8.53
N ARG A 70 -7.24 -2.78 7.35
CA ARG A 70 -8.24 -3.82 7.05
C ARG A 70 -7.60 -5.21 7.06
N LYS A 71 -6.44 -5.35 6.42
CA LYS A 71 -5.68 -6.61 6.41
C LYS A 71 -5.26 -7.06 7.80
N ALA A 72 -4.78 -6.14 8.63
CA ALA A 72 -4.40 -6.44 10.00
C ALA A 72 -5.58 -6.88 10.90
N ILE A 73 -6.81 -6.47 10.59
CA ILE A 73 -8.03 -6.89 11.32
C ILE A 73 -8.52 -8.27 10.85
N ASP A 74 -8.29 -8.60 9.57
CA ASP A 74 -8.74 -9.86 8.95
C ASP A 74 -7.73 -11.02 9.14
N SER A 75 -6.51 -10.74 9.63
CA SER A 75 -5.47 -11.72 9.98
C SER A 75 -5.71 -12.34 11.36
#